data_AF-A0A087SZW5-F1
#
_entry.id   AF-A0A087SZW5-F1
#
_cell.length_a   1.000
_cell.length_b   1.000
_cell.length_c   1.000
_cell.angle_alpha   90.00
_cell.angle_beta   90.00
_cell.angle_gamma   90.00
#
_symmetry.space_group_name_H-M   'P 1'
#
loop_
_entity.id
_entity.type
_entity.pdbx_description
1 polymer ?
#
loop_
_entity_poly.entity_id
_entity_poly.type
_entity_poly.pdbx_seq_one_letter_code
_entity_poly.pdbx_strand_id
1 'polypeptide(L)'
;MVTFWGGVVASAGAALCCIAPNVTWLAVFWGGVHGLGFAFANTLFQVVVNQYFEKHRATASGIALSGACVGSLAFPIMIEAILDKFALSGGFLILGGVVMHVLPPSLLLKAPPWVENPEEYA
;
A
#
# COMPACT_ATOMS: atom_id res chain seq x y z
N MET A 1 -11.53 6.95 -0.96
CA MET A 1 -12.08 6.21 0.21
C MET A 1 -11.73 4.73 0.21
N VAL A 2 -11.88 4.00 -0.91
CA VAL A 2 -11.54 2.57 -0.97
C VAL A 2 -10.05 2.26 -0.71
N THR A 3 -9.13 3.14 -1.13
CA THR A 3 -7.68 3.02 -0.85
C THR A 3 -7.35 3.13 0.64
N PHE A 4 -8.10 3.95 1.37
CA PHE A 4 -7.97 4.10 2.83
C PHE A 4 -8.41 2.81 3.53
N TRP A 5 -9.58 2.27 3.19
CA TRP A 5 -10.06 0.99 3.74
C TRP A 5 -9.13 -0.17 3.38
N GLY A 6 -8.61 -0.22 2.16
CA GLY A 6 -7.62 -1.21 1.73
C GLY A 6 -6.32 -1.13 2.54
N GLY A 7 -5.82 0.09 2.80
CA GLY A 7 -4.66 0.32 3.66
C GLY A 7 -4.91 -0.10 5.11
N VAL A 8 -6.08 0.20 5.67
CA VAL A 8 -6.47 -0.24 7.03
C VAL A 8 -6.52 -1.76 7.11
N VAL A 9 -7.12 -2.44 6.13
CA VAL A 9 -7.18 -3.90 6.06
C VAL A 9 -5.78 -4.50 5.90
N ALA A 10 -4.91 -3.90 5.08
CA ALA A 10 -3.53 -4.35 4.90
C ALA A 10 -2.67 -4.19 6.17
N SER A 11 -2.80 -3.05 6.88
CA SER A 11 -2.15 -2.83 8.17
C SER A 11 -2.68 -3.76 9.26
N ALA A 12 -4.00 -3.99 9.31
CA ALA A 12 -4.59 -4.94 10.25
C ALA A 12 -4.11 -6.38 9.99
N GLY A 13 -4.02 -6.80 8.72
CA GLY A 13 -3.45 -8.09 8.33
C GLY A 13 -1.99 -8.25 8.76
N ALA A 14 -1.17 -7.19 8.60
CA ALA A 14 0.21 -7.17 9.06
C ALA A 14 0.34 -7.23 10.59
N ALA A 15 -0.51 -6.51 11.33
CA ALA A 15 -0.52 -6.52 12.79
C ALA A 15 -0.98 -7.87 13.36
N LEU A 16 -1.98 -8.52 12.74
CA LEU A 16 -2.46 -9.84 13.12
C LEU A 16 -1.39 -10.93 12.97
N CYS A 17 -0.42 -10.74 12.07
CA CYS A 17 0.72 -11.66 11.91
C CYS A 17 1.64 -11.70 13.13
N CYS A 18 1.62 -10.69 14.01
CA CYS A 18 2.44 -10.66 15.23
C CYS A 18 2.03 -11.76 16.23
N ILE A 19 0.74 -12.12 16.23
CA ILE A 19 0.14 -13.08 17.18
C ILE A 19 0.02 -14.48 16.56
N ALA A 20 0.38 -14.65 15.27
CA ALA A 20 0.21 -15.90 14.56
C ALA A 20 1.22 -16.96 15.03
N PRO A 21 0.78 -18.08 15.66
CA PRO A 21 1.67 -19.10 16.20
C PRO A 21 2.11 -20.14 15.15
N ASN A 22 1.56 -20.08 13.93
CA ASN A 22 1.73 -21.12 12.92
C ASN A 22 1.91 -20.53 11.51
N VAL A 23 2.74 -21.17 10.67
CA VAL A 23 3.04 -20.72 9.30
C VAL A 23 1.78 -20.66 8.43
N THR A 24 0.81 -21.56 8.64
CA THR A 24 -0.48 -21.54 7.94
C THR A 24 -1.28 -20.29 8.25
N TRP A 25 -1.29 -19.83 9.51
CA TRP A 25 -1.95 -18.59 9.91
C TRP A 25 -1.26 -17.37 9.32
N LEU A 26 0.08 -17.40 9.25
CA LEU A 26 0.85 -16.36 8.57
C LEU A 26 0.50 -16.31 7.08
N ALA A 27 0.42 -17.44 6.39
CA ALA A 27 0.06 -17.48 4.97
C ALA A 27 -1.36 -16.93 4.71
N VAL A 28 -2.32 -17.22 5.58
CA VAL A 28 -3.70 -16.73 5.44
C VAL A 28 -3.80 -15.23 5.70
N PHE A 29 -3.19 -14.72 6.77
CA PHE A 29 -3.27 -13.28 7.10
C PHE A 29 -2.35 -12.43 6.24
N TRP A 30 -1.10 -12.85 6.03
CA TRP A 30 -0.13 -12.12 5.21
C TRP A 30 -0.41 -12.26 3.72
N GLY A 31 -0.70 -13.48 3.25
CA GLY A 31 -0.98 -13.73 1.84
C GLY A 31 -2.41 -13.35 1.45
N GLY A 32 -3.38 -13.80 2.23
CA GLY A 32 -4.80 -13.55 1.96
C GLY A 32 -5.21 -12.11 2.29
N VAL A 33 -5.25 -11.76 3.58
CA VAL A 33 -5.80 -10.47 4.03
C VAL A 33 -4.92 -9.29 3.59
N HIS A 34 -3.62 -9.34 3.88
CA HIS A 34 -2.70 -8.28 3.52
C HIS A 34 -2.49 -8.20 1.99
N GLY A 35 -2.37 -9.34 1.30
CA GLY A 35 -2.29 -9.37 -0.17
C GLY A 35 -3.54 -8.79 -0.85
N LEU A 36 -4.74 -9.13 -0.39
CA LEU A 36 -5.99 -8.57 -0.92
C LEU A 36 -6.05 -7.04 -0.72
N GLY A 37 -5.74 -6.56 0.49
CA GLY A 37 -5.70 -5.13 0.79
C GLY A 37 -4.67 -4.38 -0.06
N PHE A 38 -3.48 -4.96 -0.25
CA PHE A 38 -2.40 -4.40 -1.06
C PHE A 38 -2.76 -4.33 -2.55
N ALA A 39 -3.39 -5.38 -3.09
CA ALA A 39 -3.85 -5.42 -4.48
C ALA A 39 -4.84 -4.29 -4.77
N PHE A 40 -5.84 -4.11 -3.90
CA PHE A 40 -6.79 -3.00 -4.03
C PHE A 40 -6.08 -1.65 -3.95
N ALA A 41 -5.22 -1.43 -2.96
CA ALA A 41 -4.50 -0.17 -2.81
C ALA A 41 -3.65 0.19 -4.04
N ASN A 42 -2.90 -0.78 -4.58
CA ASN A 42 -2.02 -0.59 -5.73
C ASN A 42 -2.79 -0.34 -7.04
N THR A 43 -3.82 -1.14 -7.32
CA THR A 43 -4.63 -0.99 -8.54
C THR A 43 -5.36 0.35 -8.55
N LEU A 44 -5.99 0.72 -7.43
CA LEU A 44 -6.75 1.97 -7.34
C LEU A 44 -5.84 3.21 -7.36
N PHE A 45 -4.65 3.12 -6.77
CA PHE A 45 -3.65 4.18 -6.86
C PHE A 45 -3.28 4.48 -8.32
N GLN A 46 -3.01 3.45 -9.13
CA GLN A 46 -2.71 3.64 -10.55
C GLN A 46 -3.89 4.23 -11.35
N VAL A 47 -5.13 3.85 -11.00
CA VAL A 47 -6.34 4.41 -11.62
C VAL A 47 -6.47 5.91 -11.31
N VAL A 48 -6.33 6.30 -10.04
CA VAL A 48 -6.42 7.72 -9.62
C VAL A 48 -5.33 8.56 -10.28
N VAL A 49 -4.10 8.06 -10.35
CA VAL A 49 -2.99 8.75 -11.04
C VAL A 49 -3.27 8.91 -12.54
N ASN A 50 -3.84 7.88 -13.18
CA ASN A 50 -4.23 7.95 -14.60
C ASN A 50 -5.36 8.97 -14.85
N GLN A 51 -6.32 9.07 -13.93
CA GLN A 51 -7.40 10.05 -14.01
C GLN A 51 -6.90 11.48 -13.77
N TYR A 52 -5.93 11.68 -12.87
CA TYR A 52 -5.35 12.99 -12.56
C TYR A 52 -4.49 13.57 -13.70
N PHE A 53 -3.69 12.74 -14.37
CA PHE A 53 -2.73 13.20 -15.36
C PHE A 53 -3.05 12.69 -16.76
N GLU A 54 -4.17 13.10 -17.34
CA GLU A 54 -4.65 12.56 -18.61
C GLU A 54 -3.66 12.71 -19.78
N LYS A 55 -2.93 13.83 -19.82
CA LYS A 55 -1.92 14.14 -20.84
C LYS A 55 -0.52 13.58 -20.53
N HIS A 56 -0.22 13.31 -19.25
CA HIS A 56 1.12 12.89 -18.78
C HIS A 56 1.09 11.56 -18.00
N ARG A 57 0.15 10.66 -18.35
CA ARG A 57 -0.07 9.36 -17.68
C ARG A 57 1.20 8.51 -17.60
N ALA A 58 2.00 8.48 -18.68
CA ALA A 58 3.23 7.71 -18.77
C ALA A 58 4.32 8.23 -17.82
N THR A 59 4.50 9.55 -17.72
CA THR A 59 5.48 10.16 -16.81
C THR A 59 5.08 9.97 -15.36
N ALA A 60 3.80 10.17 -15.03
CA ALA A 60 3.29 9.97 -13.66
C ALA A 60 3.41 8.50 -13.23
N SER A 61 3.05 7.56 -14.10
CA SER A 61 3.21 6.12 -13.85
C SER A 61 4.68 5.72 -13.75
N GLY A 62 5.56 6.33 -14.55
CA GLY A 62 7.01 6.12 -14.48
C GLY A 62 7.60 6.58 -13.15
N ILE A 63 7.18 7.74 -12.62
CA ILE A 63 7.60 8.21 -11.30
C ILE A 63 7.09 7.28 -10.20
N ALA A 64 5.82 6.86 -10.25
CA ALA A 64 5.23 5.92 -9.30
C ALA A 64 6.00 4.58 -9.29
N LEU A 65 6.27 4.02 -10.47
CA LEU A 65 7.03 2.78 -10.61
C LEU A 65 8.48 2.93 -10.13
N SER A 66 9.11 4.08 -10.40
CA SER A 66 10.47 4.37 -9.89
C SER A 66 10.51 4.34 -8.37
N GLY A 67 9.48 4.89 -7.71
CA GLY A 67 9.33 4.79 -6.25
C GLY A 67 9.19 3.35 -5.76
N ALA A 68 8.39 2.53 -6.46
CA ALA A 68 8.26 1.11 -6.15
C ALA A 68 9.59 0.34 -6.32
N CYS A 69 10.38 0.66 -7.35
CA CYS A 69 11.72 0.08 -7.55
C CYS A 69 12.68 0.46 -6.41
N VAL A 70 12.74 1.73 -6.04
CA VAL A 70 13.57 2.19 -4.91
C VAL A 70 13.16 1.51 -3.61
N GLY A 71 11.85 1.43 -3.37
CA GLY A 71 11.29 0.68 -2.25
C GLY A 71 11.77 -0.77 -2.26
N SER A 72 11.63 -1.47 -3.39
CA SER A 72 12.00 -2.89 -3.52
C SER A 72 13.48 -3.18 -3.34
N LEU A 73 14.37 -2.20 -3.59
CA LEU A 73 15.80 -2.32 -3.34
C LEU A 73 16.17 -2.05 -1.87
N ALA A 74 15.55 -1.04 -1.25
CA ALA A 74 15.82 -0.69 0.15
C ALA A 74 15.14 -1.64 1.15
N PHE A 75 13.97 -2.16 0.79
CA PHE A 75 13.14 -3.01 1.64
C PHE A 75 13.82 -4.30 2.10
N PRO A 76 14.49 -5.10 1.25
CA PRO A 76 15.18 -6.32 1.71
C PRO A 76 16.29 -6.02 2.72
N ILE A 77 17.08 -4.96 2.51
CA ILE A 77 18.15 -4.54 3.44
C ILE A 77 17.56 -4.16 4.80
N MET A 78 16.45 -3.41 4.78
CA MET A 78 15.75 -3.00 6.00
C MET A 78 15.15 -4.21 6.74
N ILE A 79 14.53 -5.13 6.01
CA ILE A 79 13.91 -6.35 6.57
C ILE A 79 14.97 -7.27 7.18
N GLU A 80 16.11 -7.45 6.51
CA GLU A 80 17.21 -8.28 7.02
C GLU A 80 17.74 -7.73 8.35
N ALA A 81 17.96 -6.41 8.44
CA ALA A 81 18.39 -5.76 9.68
C ALA A 81 17.35 -5.84 10.81
N ILE A 82 16.05 -5.82 10.48
CA ILE A 82 14.96 -5.95 11.46
C ILE A 82 14.84 -7.39 11.95
N LEU A 83 14.95 -8.37 11.05
CA LEU A 83 14.88 -9.79 11.38
C LEU A 83 16.01 -10.19 12.33
N ASP A 84 17.21 -9.66 12.11
CA ASP A 84 18.39 -9.95 12.91
C ASP A 84 18.26 -9.44 14.36
N LYS A 85 17.45 -8.38 14.59
CA LYS A 85 17.25 -7.78 15.93
C LYS A 85 15.93 -8.12 16.62
N PHE A 86 14.85 -8.30 15.88
CA PHE A 86 13.48 -8.38 16.43
C PHE A 86 12.73 -9.67 16.11
N ALA A 87 13.39 -10.63 15.44
CA ALA A 87 12.79 -11.86 14.92
C ALA A 87 11.57 -11.59 13.99
N LEU A 88 11.00 -12.67 13.43
CA LEU A 88 9.91 -12.58 12.44
C LEU A 88 8.67 -11.84 12.97
N SER A 89 8.20 -12.16 14.19
CA SER A 89 7.00 -11.53 14.76
C SER A 89 7.15 -10.03 15.02
N GLY A 90 8.33 -9.57 15.45
CA GLY A 90 8.60 -8.14 15.63
C GLY A 90 8.78 -7.40 14.31
N GLY A 91 9.35 -8.08 13.30
CA GLY A 91 9.47 -7.55 11.95
C GLY A 91 8.13 -7.23 11.31
N PHE A 92 7.16 -8.13 11.39
CA PHE A 92 5.80 -7.89 10.85
C PHE A 92 5.08 -6.70 11.50
N LEU A 93 5.32 -6.44 12.79
CA LEU A 93 4.75 -5.29 13.48
C LEU A 93 5.31 -3.96 12.95
N ILE A 94 6.63 -3.88 12.76
CA ILE A 94 7.28 -2.70 12.17
C ILE A 94 6.80 -2.50 10.73
N LEU A 95 6.68 -3.58 9.98
CA LEU A 95 6.16 -3.59 8.62
C LEU A 95 4.72 -3.06 8.55
N GLY A 96 3.85 -3.47 9.48
CA GLY A 96 2.50 -2.92 9.62
C GLY A 96 2.49 -1.42 9.93
N GLY A 97 3.44 -0.94 10.73
CA GLY A 97 3.68 0.48 11.00
C GLY A 97 4.13 1.26 9.75
N VAL A 98 5.05 0.70 8.96
CA VAL A 98 5.45 1.28 7.67
C VAL A 98 4.26 1.37 6.71
N VAL A 99 3.42 0.34 6.67
CA VAL A 99 2.19 0.35 5.86
C VAL A 99 1.20 1.42 6.35
N MET A 100 1.12 1.70 7.66
CA MET A 100 0.27 2.78 8.17
C MET A 100 0.66 4.17 7.64
N HIS A 101 1.91 4.41 7.25
CA HIS A 101 2.31 5.67 6.61
C HIS A 101 1.67 5.89 5.23
N VAL A 102 1.00 4.89 4.65
CA VAL A 102 0.22 5.05 3.42
C VAL A 102 -1.12 5.77 3.67
N LEU A 103 -1.61 5.82 4.91
CA LEU A 103 -2.93 6.38 5.26
C LEU A 103 -3.03 7.90 5.03
N PRO A 104 -2.06 8.74 5.44
CA PRO A 104 -2.11 10.18 5.20
C PRO A 104 -2.16 10.58 3.71
N PRO A 105 -1.29 10.06 2.80
CA PRO A 105 -1.38 10.40 1.39
C PRO A 105 -2.63 9.82 0.72
N SER A 106 -3.17 8.70 1.19
CA SER A 106 -4.42 8.16 0.65
C SER A 106 -5.68 8.93 1.08
N LEU A 107 -5.63 9.66 2.20
CA LEU A 107 -6.63 10.68 2.57
C LEU A 107 -6.51 11.95 1.73
N LEU A 108 -5.29 12.31 1.32
CA LEU A 108 -5.02 13.48 0.48
C LEU A 108 -5.44 13.26 -0.99
N LEU A 109 -5.44 12.01 -1.46
CA LEU A 109 -5.99 11.59 -2.75
C LEU A 109 -7.53 11.67 -2.73
N LYS A 110 -8.06 12.90 -2.72
CA LYS A 110 -9.49 13.19 -2.94
C LYS A 110 -9.78 13.13 -4.44
N ALA A 111 -10.96 12.62 -4.81
CA ALA A 111 -11.35 12.51 -6.21
C ALA A 111 -11.29 13.90 -6.89
N PRO A 112 -10.76 13.98 -8.11
CA PRO A 112 -10.62 15.24 -8.81
C PRO A 112 -12.01 15.80 -9.21
N PRO A 113 -12.24 17.13 -9.10
CA PRO A 113 -13.56 17.75 -9.22
C PRO A 113 -14.22 17.59 -10.61
N TRP A 114 -13.43 17.36 -11.68
CA TRP A 114 -13.96 17.19 -13.04
C TRP A 114 -14.57 15.80 -13.31
N VAL A 115 -14.37 14.83 -12.42
CA VAL A 115 -15.07 13.52 -12.48
C VAL A 115 -16.42 13.60 -11.77
N GLU A 116 -16.57 14.51 -10.80
CA GLU A 116 -17.79 14.67 -10.01
C GLU A 116 -18.80 15.60 -10.70
N ASN A 117 -18.33 16.56 -11.51
CA ASN A 117 -19.18 17.48 -12.28
C ASN A 117 -18.72 17.60 -13.75
N PRO A 118 -19.01 16.62 -14.62
CA PRO A 118 -18.60 16.65 -16.03
C PRO A 118 -19.30 17.74 -16.86
N GLU A 119 -20.38 18.35 -16.36
CA GLU A 119 -21.18 19.36 -17.08
C GLU A 119 -20.65 20.79 -16.95
N GLU A 120 -19.77 21.08 -15.98
CA GLU A 120 -19.25 22.45 -15.74
C GLU A 120 -18.00 22.77 -16.58
N TYR A 121 -17.40 21.75 -17.21
CA TYR A 121 -16.14 21.85 -17.97
C TYR A 121 -16.25 21.26 -19.40
N ALA A 122 -17.47 20.98 -19.86
CA ALA A 122 -17.78 20.59 -21.25
C ALA A 122 -18.12 21.83 -22.09
#